data_AF-A0A258X3A1-F1
#
_entry.id   AF-A0A258X3A1-F1
#
_cell.length_a   1.000
_cell.length_b   1.000
_cell.length_c   1.000
_cell.angle_alpha   90.00
_cell.angle_beta   90.00
_cell.angle_gamma   90.00
#
_symmetry.space_group_name_H-M   'P 1'
#
loop_
_entity.id
_entity.type
_entity.pdbx_description
1 polymer ?
#
loop_
_entity_poly.entity_id
_entity_poly.type
_entity_poly.pdbx_seq_one_letter_code
_entity_poly.pdbx_strand_id
1 'polypeptide(L)'
;MIPATTFTPYYCEAEDRIRLVVNYADFTHRVDFWITRAFLLKLLPSMEEYLYTYTSPHVLTPSQATHNKETTPTDSGTLAVMEKEGILLEAVDMTYTTDTGMFEIRMRGKNVATVAVLSEQMMMAVIQSIFGAAPHMHWGISPQLLDYRQPF
;
A
#
# COMPACT_ATOMS: atom_id res chain seq x y z
N MET A 1 18.41 5.03 -3.34
CA MET A 1 17.17 4.27 -3.05
C MET A 1 16.84 4.49 -1.59
N ILE A 2 15.59 4.85 -1.28
CA ILE A 2 15.17 5.26 0.06
C ILE A 2 14.48 4.08 0.77
N PRO A 3 14.87 3.67 1.98
CA PRO A 3 14.14 2.65 2.73
C PRO A 3 12.72 3.14 3.05
N ALA A 4 11.71 2.32 2.77
CA ALA A 4 10.32 2.57 3.09
C ALA A 4 9.94 1.81 4.36
N THR A 5 9.60 2.53 5.42
CA THR A 5 9.24 1.96 6.73
C THR A 5 7.77 2.17 7.07
N THR A 6 7.15 3.23 6.55
CA THR A 6 5.71 3.48 6.69
C THR A 6 5.05 3.79 5.36
N PHE A 7 3.77 3.44 5.26
CA PHE A 7 2.94 3.57 4.07
C PHE A 7 1.62 4.21 4.51
N THR A 8 1.34 5.41 4.01
CA THR A 8 0.13 6.16 4.39
C THR A 8 -0.61 6.58 3.11
N PRO A 9 -1.51 5.71 2.60
CA PRO A 9 -2.31 6.01 1.44
C PRO A 9 -3.51 6.89 1.80
N TYR A 10 -3.84 7.83 0.93
CA TYR A 10 -5.11 8.54 0.95
C TYR A 10 -5.60 8.77 -0.48
N TYR A 11 -6.91 8.78 -0.67
CA TYR A 11 -7.51 8.97 -1.98
C TYR A 11 -7.80 10.45 -2.25
N CYS A 12 -7.44 10.90 -3.46
CA CYS A 12 -7.75 12.23 -3.97
C CYS A 12 -8.86 12.11 -5.01
N GLU A 13 -10.08 12.46 -4.61
CA GLU A 13 -11.27 12.43 -5.47
C GLU A 13 -11.14 13.31 -6.71
N ALA A 14 -10.58 14.52 -6.55
CA ALA A 14 -10.46 15.49 -7.63
C ALA A 14 -9.58 14.99 -8.79
N GLU A 15 -8.62 14.12 -8.49
CA GLU A 15 -7.66 13.63 -9.48
C GLU A 15 -7.89 12.16 -9.88
N ASP A 16 -8.78 11.44 -9.18
CA ASP A 16 -8.98 9.98 -9.32
C ASP A 16 -7.68 9.18 -9.10
N ARG A 17 -6.91 9.56 -8.06
CA ARG A 17 -5.60 8.97 -7.72
C ARG A 17 -5.46 8.73 -6.22
N ILE A 18 -4.66 7.75 -5.86
CA ILE A 18 -4.21 7.53 -4.49
C ILE A 18 -2.86 8.22 -4.31
N ARG A 19 -2.72 9.00 -3.25
CA ARG A 19 -1.42 9.45 -2.77
C ARG A 19 -0.91 8.47 -1.74
N LEU A 20 0.19 7.81 -2.03
CA LEU A 20 0.91 6.97 -1.08
C LEU A 20 2.08 7.76 -0.49
N VAL A 21 1.93 8.18 0.76
CA VAL A 21 3.02 8.85 1.49
C VAL A 21 3.89 7.80 2.17
N VAL A 22 5.13 7.68 1.71
CA VAL A 22 6.15 6.82 2.30
C VAL A 22 6.93 7.63 3.34
N ASN A 23 7.17 7.03 4.51
CA ASN A 23 7.92 7.64 5.61
C ASN A 23 7.31 8.96 6.11
N TYR A 24 5.99 9.01 6.32
CA TYR A 24 5.24 10.22 6.67
C TYR A 24 5.91 11.10 7.74
N ALA A 25 6.41 10.49 8.82
CA ALA A 25 7.02 11.19 9.96
C ALA A 25 8.48 11.60 9.74
N ASP A 26 9.17 11.06 8.72
CA ASP A 26 10.56 11.38 8.39
C ASP A 26 10.61 12.26 7.15
N PHE A 27 10.59 13.59 7.34
CA PHE A 27 10.58 14.55 6.23
C PHE A 27 11.79 14.45 5.30
N THR A 28 12.93 13.99 5.82
CA THR A 28 14.16 13.83 5.03
C THR A 28 14.00 12.71 4.02
N HIS A 29 13.44 11.59 4.46
CA HIS A 29 13.25 10.39 3.65
C HIS A 29 11.80 10.21 3.15
N ARG A 30 10.93 11.21 3.36
CA ARG A 30 9.56 11.22 2.88
C ARG A 30 9.50 11.31 1.35
N VAL A 31 8.72 10.39 0.77
CA VAL A 31 8.41 10.33 -0.65
C VAL A 31 6.90 10.20 -0.82
N ASP A 32 6.32 11.03 -1.67
CA ASP A 32 4.88 11.01 -1.94
C ASP A 32 4.67 10.50 -3.35
N PHE A 33 4.06 9.32 -3.50
CA PHE A 33 3.74 8.75 -4.80
C PHE A 33 2.28 9.00 -5.18
N TRP A 34 2.04 9.43 -6.40
CA TRP A 34 0.73 9.39 -7.03
C TRP A 34 0.54 8.06 -7.75
N ILE A 35 -0.48 7.32 -7.35
CA ILE A 35 -0.90 6.06 -7.96
C ILE A 35 -2.21 6.31 -8.68
N THR A 36 -2.19 6.21 -10.00
CA THR A 36 -3.43 6.37 -10.79
C THR A 36 -4.31 5.13 -10.64
N ARG A 37 -5.62 5.32 -10.79
CA ARG A 37 -6.57 4.21 -10.95
C ARG A 37 -6.10 3.19 -11.98
N ALA A 38 -5.69 3.66 -13.15
CA ALA A 38 -5.27 2.79 -14.25
C ALA A 38 -4.02 1.96 -13.89
N PHE A 39 -3.08 2.53 -13.15
CA PHE A 39 -1.92 1.80 -12.66
C PHE A 39 -2.32 0.74 -11.63
N LEU A 40 -3.15 1.11 -10.65
CA LEU A 40 -3.57 0.18 -9.59
C LEU A 40 -4.35 -1.01 -10.17
N LEU A 41 -5.25 -0.76 -11.13
CA LEU A 41 -6.01 -1.82 -11.81
C LEU A 41 -5.11 -2.78 -12.61
N LYS A 42 -4.01 -2.28 -13.19
CA LYS A 42 -3.04 -3.13 -13.91
C LYS A 42 -2.17 -3.93 -12.94
N LEU A 43 -1.89 -3.38 -11.77
CA LEU A 43 -1.06 -4.02 -10.75
C LEU A 43 -1.79 -5.17 -10.04
N LEU A 44 -3.12 -5.04 -9.90
CA LEU A 44 -3.97 -5.93 -9.12
C LEU A 44 -3.86 -7.42 -9.51
N PRO A 45 -3.96 -7.83 -10.79
CA PRO A 45 -3.80 -9.24 -11.17
C PRO A 45 -2.41 -9.79 -10.83
N SER A 46 -1.36 -9.00 -11.07
CA SER A 46 0.01 -9.39 -10.75
C SER A 46 0.24 -9.54 -9.25
N MET A 47 -0.42 -8.71 -8.43
CA MET A 47 -0.37 -8.85 -6.97
C MET A 47 -1.13 -10.08 -6.48
N GLU A 48 -2.31 -10.36 -7.03
CA GLU A 48 -3.09 -11.53 -6.65
C GLU A 48 -2.35 -12.83 -6.94
N GLU A 49 -1.83 -12.99 -8.16
CA GLU A 49 -1.04 -14.16 -8.56
C GLU A 49 0.17 -14.35 -7.64
N TYR A 50 0.85 -13.24 -7.35
CA TYR A 50 2.03 -13.23 -6.53
C TYR A 50 1.75 -13.58 -5.05
N LEU A 51 0.68 -13.03 -4.48
CA LEU A 51 0.25 -13.39 -3.13
C LEU A 51 -0.21 -14.84 -3.07
N TYR A 52 -1.02 -15.31 -4.03
CA TYR A 52 -1.47 -16.69 -4.07
C TYR A 52 -0.30 -17.70 -4.11
N THR A 53 0.79 -17.33 -4.78
CA THR A 53 1.97 -18.19 -4.91
C THR A 53 2.81 -18.27 -3.64
N TYR A 54 2.91 -17.18 -2.86
CA TYR A 54 3.90 -17.06 -1.78
C TYR A 54 3.32 -16.80 -0.39
N THR A 55 2.01 -16.60 -0.26
CA THR A 55 1.33 -16.40 1.02
C THR A 55 0.53 -17.63 1.42
N SER A 56 0.48 -17.91 2.72
CA SER A 56 -0.31 -19.01 3.25
C SER A 56 -1.79 -18.57 3.33
N PRO A 57 -2.75 -19.42 2.90
CA PRO A 57 -4.17 -19.08 2.93
C PRO A 57 -4.71 -18.74 4.34
N HIS A 58 -3.96 -19.03 5.41
CA HIS A 58 -4.34 -18.70 6.79
C HIS A 58 -4.08 -17.25 7.22
N VAL A 59 -3.24 -16.49 6.51
CA VAL A 59 -2.96 -15.07 6.85
C VAL A 59 -4.02 -14.12 6.32
N LEU A 60 -4.94 -14.64 5.49
CA LEU A 60 -6.11 -13.91 4.99
C LEU A 60 -7.22 -13.76 6.04
N THR A 61 -7.14 -14.47 7.15
CA THR A 61 -7.99 -14.17 8.31
C THR A 61 -7.48 -12.87 8.92
N PRO A 62 -8.30 -11.81 9.05
CA PRO A 62 -7.91 -10.69 9.88
C PRO A 62 -7.69 -11.28 11.26
N SER A 63 -6.45 -11.36 11.72
CA SER A 63 -6.20 -11.56 13.13
C SER A 63 -7.05 -10.51 13.82
N GLN A 64 -7.87 -10.97 14.77
CA GLN A 64 -8.51 -10.13 15.74
C GLN A 64 -7.38 -9.48 16.55
N ALA A 65 -6.69 -8.52 15.94
CA ALA A 65 -6.01 -7.48 16.66
C ALA A 65 -7.12 -6.86 17.49
N THR A 66 -7.07 -7.13 18.79
CA THR A 66 -7.80 -6.40 19.80
C THR A 66 -7.84 -4.95 19.35
N HIS A 67 -9.05 -4.48 19.09
CA HIS A 67 -9.36 -3.13 18.66
C HIS A 67 -9.07 -2.19 19.84
N ASN A 68 -7.79 -2.02 20.17
CA ASN A 68 -7.30 -0.84 20.86
C ASN A 68 -7.31 0.25 19.80
N LYS A 69 -8.35 1.07 19.91
CA LYS A 69 -8.55 2.33 19.21
C LYS A 69 -7.44 3.31 19.61
N GLU A 70 -6.22 3.03 19.17
CA GLU A 70 -5.16 4.03 19.06
C GLU A 70 -4.86 4.25 17.58
N THR A 71 -5.92 4.49 16.81
CA THR A 71 -5.81 5.44 15.70
C THR A 71 -5.46 6.77 16.33
N THR A 72 -4.18 7.06 16.48
CA THR A 72 -3.76 8.46 16.55
C THR A 72 -4.28 9.06 15.24
N PRO A 73 -5.25 9.99 15.28
CA PRO A 73 -5.69 10.61 14.04
C PRO A 73 -4.46 11.28 13.45
N THR A 74 -3.98 10.80 12.31
CA THR A 74 -3.03 11.56 11.51
C THR A 74 -3.73 12.87 11.22
N ASP A 75 -3.26 13.94 11.85
CA ASP A 75 -3.87 15.26 11.75
C ASP A 75 -3.84 15.69 10.28
N SER A 76 -5.00 15.61 9.63
CA SER A 76 -5.21 16.03 8.25
C SER A 76 -4.81 17.50 8.03
N GLY A 77 -4.81 18.32 9.10
CA GLY A 77 -4.33 19.70 9.07
C GLY A 77 -2.81 19.79 8.90
N THR A 78 -2.04 18.91 9.54
CA THR A 78 -0.57 18.86 9.40
C THR A 78 -0.14 18.30 8.03
N LEU A 79 -0.94 17.40 7.44
CA LEU A 79 -0.73 16.85 6.09
C LEU A 79 -0.66 17.94 4.99
N ALA A 80 -1.47 18.99 5.09
CA ALA A 80 -1.55 20.08 4.11
C ALA A 80 -0.40 21.09 4.21
N VAL A 81 0.22 21.24 5.39
CA VAL A 81 1.27 22.25 5.63
C VAL A 81 2.67 21.76 5.21
N MET A 82 2.85 20.44 5.05
CA MET A 82 4.13 19.81 4.71
C MET A 82 4.08 19.00 3.41
N GLU A 83 3.24 19.46 2.48
CA GLU A 83 2.97 18.80 1.23
C GLU A 83 4.19 18.87 0.29
N LYS A 84 4.97 17.79 0.22
CA LYS A 84 5.96 17.60 -0.85
C LYS A 84 5.24 17.40 -2.17
N GLU A 85 5.81 17.88 -3.28
CA GLU A 85 5.28 17.59 -4.61
C GLU A 85 5.23 16.07 -4.84
N GLY A 86 4.05 15.55 -5.14
CA GLY A 86 3.85 14.12 -5.38
C GLY A 86 4.42 13.69 -6.73
N ILE A 87 5.08 12.54 -6.76
CA ILE A 87 5.73 11.98 -7.94
C ILE A 87 4.88 10.83 -8.47
N LEU A 88 4.64 10.76 -9.78
CA LEU A 88 3.91 9.64 -10.37
C LEU A 88 4.67 8.32 -10.14
N LEU A 89 3.96 7.31 -9.63
CA LEU A 89 4.46 5.94 -9.56
C LEU A 89 4.44 5.32 -10.95
N GLU A 90 5.60 4.90 -11.42
CA GLU A 90 5.81 4.39 -12.79
C GLU A 90 6.00 2.86 -12.79
N ALA A 91 6.56 2.29 -11.72
CA ALA A 91 6.75 0.85 -11.61
C ALA A 91 6.72 0.36 -10.14
N VAL A 92 6.25 -0.87 -9.98
CA VAL A 92 6.34 -1.65 -8.74
C VAL A 92 6.92 -3.01 -9.08
N ASP A 93 8.00 -3.37 -8.41
CA ASP A 93 8.62 -4.69 -8.51
C ASP A 93 8.48 -5.40 -7.16
N MET A 94 8.03 -6.65 -7.17
CA MET A 94 7.88 -7.47 -5.96
C MET A 94 8.74 -8.73 -6.09
N THR A 95 9.52 -9.04 -5.05
CA THR A 95 10.32 -10.26 -4.98
C THR A 95 10.19 -10.94 -3.62
N TYR A 96 10.30 -12.27 -3.61
CA TYR A 96 10.11 -13.09 -2.41
C TYR A 96 11.35 -13.93 -2.24
N THR A 97 12.00 -13.76 -1.10
CA THR A 97 13.22 -14.50 -0.78
C THR A 97 12.84 -15.72 0.04
N THR A 98 12.88 -16.90 -0.58
CA THR A 98 12.52 -18.18 0.06
C THR A 98 13.35 -18.48 1.31
N ASP A 99 14.60 -18.03 1.34
CA ASP A 99 15.53 -18.30 2.44
C ASP A 99 15.16 -17.55 3.72
N THR A 100 14.59 -16.35 3.58
CA THR A 100 14.22 -15.49 4.72
C THR A 100 12.72 -15.42 4.94
N GLY A 101 11.91 -15.86 3.98
CA GLY A 101 10.46 -15.70 3.98
C GLY A 101 10.01 -14.24 3.90
N MET A 102 10.83 -13.37 3.30
CA MET A 102 10.58 -11.94 3.26
C MET A 102 10.20 -11.47 1.85
N PHE A 103 9.25 -10.55 1.80
CA PHE A 103 8.86 -9.83 0.61
C PHE A 103 9.71 -8.58 0.47
N GLU A 104 10.16 -8.27 -0.74
CA GLU A 104 10.74 -6.98 -1.07
C GLU A 104 9.83 -6.28 -2.08
N ILE A 105 9.42 -5.05 -1.77
CA ILE A 105 8.69 -4.17 -2.69
C ILE A 105 9.59 -3.00 -3.08
N ARG A 106 9.80 -2.80 -4.38
CA ARG A 106 10.47 -1.63 -4.93
C ARG A 106 9.46 -0.77 -5.67
N MET A 107 9.33 0.49 -5.28
CA MET A 107 8.44 1.46 -5.93
C MET A 107 9.29 2.53 -6.61
N ARG A 108 9.04 2.81 -7.89
CA ARG A 108 9.85 3.70 -8.72
C ARG A 108 9.00 4.75 -9.40
N GLY A 109 9.46 5.99 -9.35
CA GLY A 109 8.99 7.10 -10.18
C GLY A 109 10.17 7.79 -10.87
N LYS A 110 9.88 8.83 -11.64
CA LYS A 110 10.81 9.49 -12.57
C LYS A 110 12.26 9.66 -12.08
N ASN A 111 12.47 10.03 -10.81
CA ASN A 111 13.81 10.25 -10.23
C ASN A 111 13.95 9.73 -8.78
N VAL A 112 13.03 8.88 -8.32
CA VAL A 112 13.01 8.39 -6.94
C VAL A 112 12.64 6.92 -6.92
N ALA A 113 13.29 6.17 -6.03
CA ALA A 113 12.98 4.78 -5.79
C ALA A 113 12.98 4.51 -4.29
N THR A 114 11.96 3.82 -3.81
CA THR A 114 11.87 3.34 -2.43
C THR A 114 11.90 1.82 -2.39
N VAL A 115 12.40 1.24 -1.30
CA VAL A 115 12.43 -0.20 -1.08
C VAL A 115 11.96 -0.55 0.33
N ALA A 116 11.11 -1.56 0.46
CA ALA A 116 10.74 -2.13 1.75
C ALA A 116 10.98 -3.63 1.73
N VAL A 117 11.50 -4.15 2.85
CA VAL A 117 11.58 -5.58 3.14
C VAL A 117 10.57 -5.87 4.23
N LEU A 118 9.58 -6.70 3.92
CA LEU A 118 8.36 -6.89 4.69
C LEU A 118 8.16 -8.38 4.99
N SER A 119 7.68 -8.69 6.19
CA SER A 119 7.10 -10.00 6.45
C SER A 119 5.79 -10.16 5.68
N GLU A 120 5.29 -11.39 5.55
CA GLU A 120 3.98 -11.67 4.94
C GLU A 120 2.85 -10.83 5.53
N GLN A 121 2.80 -10.71 6.86
CA GLN A 121 1.77 -9.91 7.56
C GLN A 121 1.86 -8.43 7.20
N MET A 122 3.07 -7.87 7.14
CA MET A 122 3.29 -6.47 6.77
C MET A 122 2.98 -6.22 5.30
N MET A 123 3.35 -7.15 4.41
CA MET A 123 3.00 -7.11 3.00
C MET A 123 1.48 -7.01 2.85
N MET A 124 0.73 -7.92 3.47
CA MET A 124 -0.74 -7.89 3.45
C MET A 124 -1.32 -6.59 3.99
N ALA A 125 -0.78 -6.07 5.10
CA ALA A 125 -1.23 -4.80 5.68
C ALA A 125 -0.99 -3.61 4.72
N VAL A 126 0.15 -3.57 4.03
CA VAL A 126 0.45 -2.52 3.04
C VAL A 126 -0.53 -2.59 1.86
N ILE A 127 -0.79 -3.80 1.35
CA ILE A 127 -1.73 -4.02 0.25
C ILE A 127 -3.13 -3.60 0.65
N GLN A 128 -3.63 -4.10 1.77
CA GLN A 128 -4.94 -3.72 2.32
C GLN A 128 -5.05 -2.22 2.56
N SER A 129 -3.98 -1.57 3.01
CA SER A 129 -3.98 -0.12 3.20
C SER A 129 -4.09 0.63 1.87
N ILE A 130 -3.29 0.27 0.86
CA ILE A 130 -3.29 0.94 -0.45
C ILE A 130 -4.64 0.77 -1.13
N PHE A 131 -5.13 -0.46 -1.25
CA PHE A 131 -6.40 -0.68 -1.91
C PHE A 131 -7.60 -0.26 -1.05
N GLY A 132 -7.50 -0.35 0.28
CA GLY A 132 -8.50 0.15 1.21
C GLY A 132 -8.75 1.65 1.06
N ALA A 133 -7.75 2.42 0.60
CA ALA A 133 -7.92 3.83 0.27
C ALA A 133 -8.72 4.04 -1.03
N ALA A 134 -8.77 3.07 -1.95
CA ALA A 134 -9.48 3.21 -3.22
C ALA A 134 -11.01 3.21 -3.03
N PRO A 135 -11.78 4.00 -3.81
CA PRO A 135 -13.24 3.93 -3.80
C PRO A 135 -13.74 2.75 -4.65
N HIS A 136 -13.66 1.53 -4.10
CA HIS A 136 -13.96 0.24 -4.75
C HIS A 136 -15.20 0.24 -5.66
N MET A 137 -16.35 0.71 -5.17
CA MET A 137 -17.61 0.74 -5.93
C MET A 137 -17.54 1.62 -7.20
N HIS A 138 -16.82 2.73 -7.15
CA HIS A 138 -16.69 3.64 -8.30
C HIS A 138 -15.68 3.13 -9.33
N TRP A 139 -14.75 2.28 -8.89
CA TRP A 139 -13.69 1.77 -9.74
C TRP A 139 -14.06 0.47 -10.46
N GLY A 140 -15.21 -0.12 -10.14
CA GLY A 140 -15.66 -1.41 -10.70
C GLY A 140 -14.90 -2.61 -10.11
N ILE A 141 -14.25 -2.42 -8.95
CA ILE A 141 -13.54 -3.48 -8.22
C ILE A 141 -14.53 -4.05 -7.21
N SER A 142 -14.71 -5.38 -7.19
CA SER A 142 -15.53 -6.02 -6.15
C SER A 142 -14.91 -5.74 -4.78
N PRO A 143 -15.68 -5.26 -3.79
CA PRO A 143 -15.17 -5.07 -2.41
C PRO A 143 -14.56 -6.36 -1.84
N GLN A 144 -15.10 -7.51 -2.24
CA GLN A 144 -14.69 -8.85 -1.80
C GLN A 144 -13.29 -9.25 -2.26
N LEU A 145 -12.73 -8.56 -3.24
CA LEU A 145 -11.42 -8.88 -3.81
C LEU A 145 -10.28 -8.59 -2.82
N LEU A 146 -10.53 -7.71 -1.84
CA LEU A 146 -9.56 -7.33 -0.80
C LEU A 146 -10.10 -7.56 0.61
N ASP A 147 -11.42 -7.55 0.77
CA ASP A 147 -12.08 -8.09 1.95
C ASP A 147 -12.07 -9.63 1.89
N TYR A 148 -10.93 -10.23 2.22
CA TYR A 148 -10.88 -11.66 2.55
C TYR A 148 -11.50 -11.93 3.94
N ARG A 149 -12.74 -11.46 4.15
CA ARG A 149 -13.61 -11.95 5.22
C ARG A 149 -14.43 -13.10 4.66
N GLN A 150 -13.95 -14.32 4.82
CA GLN A 150 -14.85 -15.47 4.84
C GLN A 150 -15.14 -15.78 6.32
N PRO A 151 -16.42 -16.01 6.66
CA PRO A 151 -16.79 -17.42 6.67
C PRO A 151 -18.20 -17.74 6.14
N PHE A 152 -18.26 -18.96 5.58
CA PHE A 152 -19.40 -19.80 5.18
C PHE A 152 -20.07 -19.55 3.82
#